data_AF-A0A932NCY7-F1
#
_entry.id   AF-A0A932NCY7-F1
#
_cell.length_a   1.000
_cell.length_b   1.000
_cell.length_c   1.000
_cell.angle_alpha   90.00
_cell.angle_beta   90.00
_cell.angle_gamma   90.00
#
_symmetry.space_group_name_H-M   'P 1'
#
loop_
_entity.id
_entity.type
_entity.pdbx_description
1 polymer ?
#
loop_
_entity_poly.entity_id
_entity_poly.type
_entity_poly.pdbx_seq_one_letter_code
_entity_poly.pdbx_strand_id
1 'polypeptide(L)'
;MDITMNSTCKKNIFDWKKKLFIAISFLGLILTTNCTSNGSDENCISYLHAKVENVSFPEFGQVNKSIPINISFQCINGCGKFGSIEETNNGKVKSLKVISKYEGCICTQELLVLNHIYDFIAIDTGIYTVNFLQPDGVIISKSITIH
;
A
#
# COMPACT_ATOMS: atom_id res chain seq x y z
N MET A 1 21.85 -14.96 -33.08
CA MET A 1 21.55 -16.30 -32.56
C MET A 1 20.85 -16.08 -31.22
N ASP A 2 19.68 -15.42 -31.18
CA ASP A 2 18.37 -15.90 -31.66
C ASP A 2 18.13 -17.33 -31.12
N ILE A 3 17.07 -17.64 -30.37
CA ILE A 3 15.67 -17.54 -30.80
C ILE A 3 14.72 -17.54 -29.56
N THR A 4 13.82 -16.54 -29.56
CA THR A 4 12.42 -16.41 -29.07
C THR A 4 11.79 -17.25 -27.94
N MET A 5 10.96 -16.53 -27.17
CA MET A 5 9.73 -16.90 -26.45
C MET A 5 8.92 -18.06 -27.07
N ASN A 6 8.13 -18.78 -26.25
CA ASN A 6 6.66 -18.97 -26.38
C ASN A 6 6.15 -20.22 -25.60
N SER A 7 5.07 -20.08 -24.83
CA SER A 7 3.78 -20.77 -25.07
C SER A 7 2.94 -20.93 -23.80
N THR A 8 1.81 -20.23 -23.83
CA THR A 8 0.59 -20.45 -23.06
C THR A 8 0.02 -21.84 -23.37
N CYS A 9 -0.26 -22.65 -22.35
CA CYS A 9 -1.07 -23.86 -22.51
C CYS A 9 -2.49 -23.61 -21.99
N LYS A 10 -3.43 -23.50 -22.95
CA LYS A 10 -4.88 -23.36 -22.80
C LYS A 10 -5.50 -24.75 -22.78
N LYS A 11 -6.50 -25.01 -21.92
CA LYS A 11 -7.74 -25.75 -22.25
C LYS A 11 -8.73 -25.81 -21.08
N ASN A 12 -9.85 -25.09 -21.25
CA ASN A 12 -11.14 -25.35 -20.62
C ASN A 12 -11.72 -26.64 -21.21
N ILE A 13 -12.31 -27.52 -20.39
CA ILE A 13 -13.27 -28.53 -20.84
C ILE A 13 -14.47 -28.57 -19.90
N PHE A 14 -15.54 -28.01 -20.43
CA PHE A 14 -16.95 -28.24 -20.14
C PHE A 14 -17.35 -29.59 -20.76
N ASP A 15 -18.05 -30.48 -20.05
CA ASP A 15 -19.37 -31.01 -20.43
C ASP A 15 -19.88 -32.08 -19.45
N TRP A 16 -21.18 -32.35 -19.56
CA TRP A 16 -22.15 -32.77 -18.57
C TRP A 16 -22.78 -34.12 -18.98
N LYS A 17 -23.41 -34.80 -18.01
CA LYS A 17 -24.38 -35.93 -18.12
C LYS A 17 -23.84 -37.38 -18.28
N LYS A 18 -24.06 -38.20 -17.23
CA LYS A 18 -25.12 -39.23 -17.09
C LYS A 18 -24.69 -40.36 -16.12
N LYS A 19 -25.65 -40.78 -15.29
CA LYS A 19 -25.55 -41.82 -14.25
C LYS A 19 -25.32 -43.21 -14.85
N LEU A 20 -24.48 -44.04 -14.22
CA LEU A 20 -24.72 -45.48 -14.04
C LEU A 20 -23.84 -46.04 -12.89
N PHE A 21 -24.47 -46.84 -12.02
CA PHE A 21 -23.89 -47.48 -10.82
C PHE A 21 -22.83 -48.53 -11.16
N ILE A 22 -21.66 -48.46 -10.51
CA ILE A 22 -20.81 -49.64 -10.19
C ILE A 22 -20.18 -49.41 -8.81
N ALA A 23 -20.55 -50.26 -7.86
CA ALA A 23 -19.94 -50.38 -6.54
C ALA A 23 -18.78 -51.37 -6.61
N ILE A 24 -17.55 -50.92 -6.36
CA ILE A 24 -16.41 -51.80 -6.01
C ILE A 24 -15.56 -51.07 -4.95
N SER A 25 -15.65 -51.59 -3.73
CA SER A 25 -14.73 -51.36 -2.62
C SER A 25 -13.37 -51.94 -2.98
N PHE A 26 -12.31 -51.13 -2.99
CA PHE A 26 -10.95 -51.60 -2.73
C PHE A 26 -10.10 -50.50 -2.06
N LEU A 27 -9.83 -50.77 -0.78
CA LEU A 27 -8.79 -50.26 0.10
C LEU A 27 -7.43 -50.11 -0.62
N GLY A 28 -6.77 -48.96 -0.50
CA GLY A 28 -5.42 -48.80 -1.06
C GLY A 28 -4.77 -47.43 -0.90
N LEU A 29 -4.21 -47.21 0.30
CA LEU A 29 -3.00 -46.41 0.59
C LEU A 29 -2.96 -44.92 0.17
N ILE A 30 -3.25 -44.09 1.17
CA ILE A 30 -2.97 -42.66 1.22
C ILE A 30 -1.44 -42.45 1.16
N LEU A 31 -0.93 -41.92 0.06
CA LEU A 31 0.40 -41.31 0.03
C LEU A 31 0.24 -39.82 0.29
N THR A 32 0.32 -39.41 1.55
CA THR A 32 0.54 -38.01 1.91
C THR A 32 1.98 -37.65 1.53
N THR A 33 2.15 -36.94 0.42
CA THR A 33 3.41 -36.23 0.15
C THR A 33 3.54 -35.08 1.14
N ASN A 34 4.31 -35.28 2.22
CA ASN A 34 4.82 -34.17 3.01
C ASN A 34 5.81 -33.39 2.15
N CYS A 35 5.33 -32.37 1.45
CA CYS A 35 6.20 -31.29 1.01
C CYS A 35 6.56 -30.48 2.26
N THR A 36 7.66 -30.82 2.92
CA THR A 36 8.32 -29.88 3.83
C THR A 36 9.02 -28.85 2.95
N SER A 37 8.31 -27.79 2.56
CA SER A 37 9.01 -26.58 2.12
C SER A 37 9.77 -26.07 3.34
N ASN A 38 11.10 -26.23 3.34
CA ASN A 38 11.97 -25.57 4.31
C ASN A 38 11.53 -24.09 4.36
N GLY A 39 10.95 -23.69 5.48
CA GLY A 39 10.41 -22.35 5.67
C GLY A 39 11.55 -21.36 5.55
N SER A 40 11.61 -20.70 4.40
CA SER A 40 12.43 -19.52 4.19
C SER A 40 12.05 -18.49 5.24
N ASP A 41 13.06 -17.88 5.87
CA ASP A 41 12.92 -16.76 6.80
C ASP A 41 11.75 -15.85 6.40
N GLU A 42 10.68 -15.89 7.18
CA GLU A 42 9.46 -15.13 6.90
C GLU A 42 9.74 -13.65 7.13
N ASN A 43 10.12 -12.94 6.07
CA ASN A 43 10.25 -11.49 6.11
C ASN A 43 8.86 -10.87 6.26
N CYS A 44 8.39 -10.70 7.50
CA CYS A 44 7.12 -10.06 7.85
C CYS A 44 7.21 -8.54 7.65
N ILE A 45 7.21 -8.10 6.39
CA ILE A 45 7.21 -6.70 5.99
C ILE A 45 5.96 -6.43 5.15
N SER A 46 5.22 -5.36 5.47
CA SER A 46 4.11 -4.89 4.65
C SER A 46 4.04 -3.37 4.61
N TYR A 47 3.34 -2.85 3.61
CA TYR A 47 3.14 -1.42 3.38
C TYR A 47 1.66 -1.16 3.18
N LEU A 48 1.11 -0.21 3.92
CA LEU A 48 -0.30 0.15 3.84
C LEU A 48 -0.45 1.66 3.72
N HIS A 49 -1.49 2.07 2.99
CA HIS A 49 -1.93 3.46 2.96
C HIS A 49 -2.42 3.84 4.36
N ALA A 50 -1.74 4.80 4.98
CA ALA A 50 -2.06 5.29 6.31
C ALA A 50 -3.19 6.32 6.28
N LYS A 51 -4.04 6.29 7.31
CA LYS A 51 -5.05 7.34 7.52
C LYS A 51 -4.38 8.58 8.10
N VAL A 52 -4.56 9.73 7.45
CA VAL A 52 -4.08 11.01 7.97
C VAL A 52 -5.12 11.56 8.96
N GLU A 53 -4.71 11.76 10.21
CA GLU A 53 -5.58 12.23 11.31
C GLU A 53 -5.59 13.76 11.41
N ASN A 54 -4.43 14.38 11.27
CA ASN A 54 -4.29 15.83 11.36
C ASN A 54 -3.16 16.33 10.47
N VAL A 55 -3.29 17.57 10.01
CA VAL A 55 -2.24 18.26 9.28
C VAL A 55 -2.12 19.68 9.82
N SER A 56 -0.94 20.01 10.32
CA SER A 56 -0.57 21.39 10.63
C SER A 56 0.11 22.01 9.42
N PHE A 57 -0.48 23.11 8.94
CA PHE A 57 -0.19 23.69 7.64
C PHE A 57 0.08 25.19 7.80
N PRO A 58 1.25 25.71 7.38
CA PRO A 58 1.50 27.15 7.32
C PRO A 58 0.59 27.84 6.30
N GLU A 59 0.02 28.99 6.64
CA GLU A 59 -0.87 29.73 5.72
C GLU A 59 -0.10 30.34 4.54
N PHE A 60 1.18 30.68 4.76
CA PHE A 60 2.04 31.36 3.80
C PHE A 60 3.39 30.66 3.64
N GLY A 61 3.97 30.80 2.45
CA GLY A 61 5.30 30.30 2.12
C GLY A 61 6.02 31.19 1.10
N GLN A 62 7.28 30.88 0.84
CA GLN A 62 8.11 31.59 -0.14
C GLN A 62 8.52 30.66 -1.28
N VAL A 63 8.63 31.21 -2.49
CA VAL A 63 9.13 30.49 -3.66
C VAL A 63 10.53 29.90 -3.38
N ASN A 64 10.73 28.64 -3.78
CA ASN A 64 11.99 27.89 -3.64
C ASN A 64 12.50 27.78 -2.19
N LYS A 65 11.62 27.87 -1.20
CA LYS A 65 11.92 27.58 0.21
C LYS A 65 11.19 26.32 0.67
N SER A 66 11.85 25.54 1.52
CA SER A 66 11.19 24.44 2.21
C SER A 66 10.18 25.01 3.21
N ILE A 67 8.94 24.53 3.13
CA ILE A 67 7.85 24.86 4.01
C ILE A 67 7.46 23.58 4.75
N PRO A 68 7.73 23.48 6.06
CA PRO A 68 7.48 22.26 6.80
C PRO A 68 5.98 22.08 7.04
N ILE A 69 5.44 20.94 6.60
CA ILE A 69 4.06 20.51 6.86
C ILE A 69 4.13 19.34 7.83
N ASN A 70 3.52 19.47 9.01
CA ASN A 70 3.47 18.37 9.97
C ASN A 70 2.23 17.52 9.72
N ILE A 71 2.45 16.26 9.35
CA ILE A 71 1.41 15.28 9.03
C ILE A 71 1.35 14.27 10.17
N SER A 72 0.19 14.18 10.82
CA SER A 72 -0.12 13.15 11.80
C SER A 72 -0.93 12.04 11.14
N PHE A 73 -0.49 10.79 11.28
CA PHE A 73 -1.12 9.64 10.64
C PHE A 73 -1.17 8.43 11.57
N GLN A 74 -2.19 7.59 11.36
CA GLN A 74 -2.46 6.42 12.18
C GLN A 74 -1.91 5.14 11.53
N CYS A 75 -1.19 4.36 12.33
CA CYS A 75 -0.83 2.98 12.04
C CYS A 75 -1.85 2.02 12.68
N ILE A 76 -2.07 0.87 12.04
CA ILE A 76 -3.11 -0.09 12.44
C ILE A 76 -2.68 -1.03 13.59
N ASN A 77 -1.40 -1.03 13.96
CA ASN A 77 -0.84 -1.87 15.04
C ASN A 77 0.56 -1.39 15.47
N GLY A 78 1.09 -2.06 16.50
CA GLY A 78 2.37 -1.86 17.17
C GLY A 78 3.63 -1.78 16.30
N CYS A 79 3.61 -2.44 15.14
CA CYS A 79 4.78 -2.54 14.26
C CYS A 79 4.84 -1.41 13.22
N GLY A 80 3.83 -0.54 13.19
CA GLY A 80 3.73 0.52 12.20
C GLY A 80 4.74 1.62 12.41
N LYS A 81 5.41 2.02 11.32
CA LYS A 81 6.31 3.17 11.25
C LYS A 81 6.11 3.92 9.94
N PHE A 82 6.68 5.12 9.85
CA PHE A 82 6.73 5.84 8.59
C PHE A 82 7.44 5.01 7.51
N GLY A 83 6.80 4.85 6.35
CA GLY A 83 7.38 4.18 5.19
C GLY A 83 7.83 5.20 4.14
N SER A 84 6.87 5.88 3.53
CA SER A 84 7.13 6.87 2.48
C SER A 84 5.92 7.80 2.30
N ILE A 85 6.09 8.83 1.47
CA ILE A 85 4.99 9.61 0.90
C ILE A 85 5.08 9.45 -0.61
N GLU A 86 3.99 8.97 -1.23
CA GLU A 86 3.83 9.01 -2.68
C GLU A 86 3.22 10.35 -3.07
N GLU A 87 3.80 10.99 -4.08
CA GLU A 87 3.43 12.33 -4.50
C GLU A 87 2.99 12.33 -5.97
N THR A 88 1.92 13.08 -6.26
CA THR A 88 1.51 13.39 -7.63
C THR A 88 1.33 14.90 -7.76
N ASN A 89 1.97 15.49 -8.77
CA ASN A 89 1.90 16.92 -9.05
C ASN A 89 1.10 17.20 -10.32
N ASN A 90 0.18 18.15 -10.24
CA ASN A 90 -0.58 18.65 -11.37
C ASN A 90 -0.69 20.19 -11.25
N GLY A 91 0.31 20.89 -11.78
CA GLY A 91 0.43 22.34 -11.62
C GLY A 91 0.53 22.73 -10.14
N LYS A 92 -0.40 23.56 -9.68
CA LYS A 92 -0.48 24.02 -8.27
C LYS A 92 -1.25 23.07 -7.35
N VAL A 93 -1.68 21.93 -7.87
CA VAL A 93 -2.32 20.87 -7.07
C VAL A 93 -1.31 19.76 -6.83
N LYS A 94 -1.02 19.49 -5.55
CA LYS A 94 -0.19 18.39 -5.10
C LYS A 94 -1.04 17.38 -4.34
N SER A 95 -0.93 16.11 -4.66
CA SER A 95 -1.61 15.02 -3.95
C SER A 95 -0.58 14.14 -3.25
N LEU A 96 -0.79 13.91 -1.96
CA LEU A 96 0.09 13.16 -1.08
C LEU A 96 -0.63 11.93 -0.54
N LYS A 97 0.04 10.79 -0.60
CA LYS A 97 -0.42 9.52 -0.04
C LYS A 97 0.62 9.04 0.97
N VAL A 98 0.23 8.97 2.24
CA VAL A 98 1.13 8.51 3.31
C VAL A 98 1.12 6.99 3.35
N ILE A 99 2.30 6.39 3.30
CA ILE A 99 2.50 4.95 3.37
C ILE A 99 3.16 4.60 4.71
N SER A 100 2.49 3.78 5.51
CA SER A 100 3.08 3.15 6.69
C SER A 100 3.76 1.84 6.31
N LYS A 101 4.95 1.62 6.87
CA LYS A 101 5.66 0.33 6.83
C LYS A 101 5.41 -0.42 8.13
N TYR A 102 5.16 -1.71 8.04
CA TYR A 102 5.05 -2.62 9.17
C TYR A 102 6.17 -3.65 9.07
N GLU A 103 6.90 -3.86 10.16
CA GLU A 103 8.02 -4.80 10.22
C GLU A 103 7.95 -5.60 11.52
N GLY A 104 7.77 -6.91 11.40
CA GLY A 104 7.61 -7.84 12.51
C GLY A 104 6.44 -8.80 12.29
N CYS A 105 6.61 -10.06 12.70
CA CYS A 105 5.57 -11.08 12.60
C CYS A 105 4.58 -11.04 13.78
N ILE A 106 5.00 -10.44 14.91
CA ILE A 106 4.21 -10.32 16.13
C ILE A 106 4.13 -8.84 16.50
N CYS A 107 2.92 -8.28 16.47
CA CYS A 107 2.66 -6.87 16.71
C CYS A 107 1.62 -6.72 17.82
N THR A 108 1.74 -5.68 18.64
CA THR A 108 0.67 -5.29 19.57
C THR A 108 -0.52 -4.77 18.77
N GLN A 109 -1.76 -4.93 19.27
CA GLN A 109 -2.96 -4.41 18.59
C GLN A 109 -3.19 -2.90 18.85
N GLU A 110 -2.16 -2.18 19.26
CA GLU A 110 -2.23 -0.77 19.61
C GLU A 110 -2.20 0.11 18.35
N LEU A 111 -3.18 1.02 18.24
CA LEU A 111 -3.20 2.01 17.17
C LEU A 111 -2.22 3.14 17.53
N LEU A 112 -1.11 3.24 16.78
CA LEU A 112 -0.14 4.30 16.96
C LEU A 112 -0.48 5.51 16.07
N VAL A 113 -0.36 6.70 16.63
CA VAL A 113 -0.37 7.96 15.87
C VAL A 113 1.05 8.49 15.79
N LEU A 114 1.55 8.63 14.58
CA LEU A 114 2.91 9.09 14.29
C LEU A 114 2.87 10.46 13.61
N ASN A 115 3.96 11.22 13.75
CA ASN A 115 4.13 12.50 13.09
C ASN A 115 5.29 12.43 12.09
N HIS A 116 5.11 13.07 10.93
CA HIS A 116 6.15 13.21 9.93
C HIS A 116 6.13 14.62 9.35
N ILE A 117 7.31 15.21 9.18
CA ILE A 117 7.47 16.52 8.54
C ILE A 117 7.70 16.30 7.05
N TYR A 118 6.76 16.78 6.25
CA TYR A 118 6.89 16.83 4.80
C TYR A 118 7.37 18.22 4.38
N ASP A 119 8.49 18.27 3.67
CA ASP A 119 9.10 19.50 3.17
C ASP A 119 8.47 19.90 1.82
N PHE A 120 7.49 20.80 1.88
CA PHE A 120 6.84 21.32 0.67
C PHE A 120 7.69 22.41 0.02
N ILE A 121 7.89 22.32 -1.29
CA ILE A 121 8.60 23.33 -2.09
C ILE A 121 7.72 23.73 -3.27
N ALA A 122 7.49 25.04 -3.42
CA ALA A 122 6.81 25.64 -4.55
C ALA A 122 7.80 26.40 -5.45
N ILE A 123 7.61 26.31 -6.77
CA ILE A 123 8.53 26.88 -7.77
C ILE A 123 8.06 28.23 -8.33
N ASP A 124 6.80 28.60 -8.09
CA ASP A 124 6.20 29.86 -8.51
C ASP A 124 5.23 30.40 -7.45
N THR A 125 4.80 31.65 -7.62
CA THR A 125 3.89 32.33 -6.69
C THR A 125 2.44 31.92 -6.92
N GLY A 126 1.59 32.12 -5.91
CA GLY A 126 0.15 31.88 -5.96
C GLY A 126 -0.33 30.82 -4.98
N ILE A 127 -1.57 30.37 -5.15
CA ILE A 127 -2.21 29.45 -4.22
C ILE A 127 -1.98 28.01 -4.69
N TYR A 128 -1.36 27.22 -3.82
CA TYR A 128 -1.21 25.78 -4.00
C TYR A 128 -2.26 25.04 -3.17
N THR A 129 -2.82 23.99 -3.74
CA THR A 129 -3.70 23.04 -3.03
C THR A 129 -2.92 21.76 -2.78
N VAL A 130 -2.87 21.33 -1.52
CA VAL A 130 -2.29 20.06 -1.11
C VAL A 130 -3.39 19.14 -0.61
N ASN A 131 -3.56 18.03 -1.32
CA ASN A 131 -4.55 17.00 -1.07
C ASN A 131 -3.87 15.83 -0.34
N PHE A 132 -4.42 15.43 0.80
CA PHE A 132 -4.03 14.23 1.52
C PHE A 132 -5.06 13.14 1.22
N LEU A 133 -4.63 12.13 0.47
CA LEU A 133 -5.48 11.02 0.06
C LEU A 133 -5.70 10.09 1.25
N GLN A 134 -6.94 9.68 1.50
CA GLN A 134 -7.29 8.74 2.56
C GLN A 134 -7.52 7.32 2.01
N PRO A 135 -7.35 6.27 2.84
CA PRO A 135 -7.58 4.88 2.41
C PRO A 135 -9.03 4.59 1.98
N ASP A 136 -10.00 5.35 2.51
CA ASP A 136 -11.43 5.24 2.18
C ASP A 136 -11.84 6.05 0.93
N GLY A 137 -10.87 6.71 0.27
CA GLY A 137 -11.10 7.55 -0.90
C GLY A 137 -11.50 8.99 -0.58
N VAL A 138 -11.67 9.37 0.70
CA VAL A 138 -11.86 10.77 1.11
C VAL A 138 -10.58 11.56 0.85
N ILE A 139 -10.72 12.85 0.57
CA ILE A 139 -9.59 13.76 0.37
C ILE A 139 -9.67 14.87 1.41
N ILE A 140 -8.57 15.06 2.16
CA ILE A 140 -8.39 16.26 2.99
C ILE A 140 -7.60 17.27 2.16
N SER A 141 -8.18 18.44 1.88
CA SER A 141 -7.50 19.49 1.13
C SER A 141 -7.09 20.65 2.04
N LYS A 142 -5.87 21.15 1.84
CA LYS A 142 -5.34 22.36 2.45
C LYS A 142 -4.77 23.27 1.38
N SER A 143 -4.75 24.57 1.65
CA SER A 143 -4.20 25.56 0.73
C SER A 143 -3.10 26.36 1.40
N ILE A 144 -2.12 26.77 0.60
CA ILE A 144 -1.04 27.67 1.01
C ILE A 144 -0.79 28.72 -0.04
N THR A 145 -0.58 29.95 0.42
CA THR A 145 -0.26 31.07 -0.46
C THR A 145 1.25 31.25 -0.54
N ILE A 146 1.79 31.23 -1.75
CA ILE A 146 3.21 31.38 -2.03
C ILE A 146 3.47 32.78 -2.58
N HIS A 147 4.41 33.48 -1.94
CA HIS A 147 4.87 34.82 -2.30
C HIS A 147 6.31 34.81 -2.83
#